data_AF-A0A7Y2ZHF4-F1
#
_entry.id   AF-A0A7Y2ZHF4-F1
#
_cell.length_a   1.000
_cell.length_b   1.000
_cell.length_c   1.000
_cell.angle_alpha   90.00
_cell.angle_beta   90.00
_cell.angle_gamma   90.00
#
_symmetry.space_group_name_H-M   'P 1'
#
loop_
_entity.id
_entity.type
_entity.pdbx_description
1 polymer ?
#
loop_
_entity_poly.entity_id
_entity_poly.type
_entity_poly.pdbx_seq_one_letter_code
_entity_poly.pdbx_strand_id
1 'polypeptide(L)'
;MSPGREEPPFPSRLGRYRVTGELGRGGMGVVLRGEDPRLGRPVALKLLPPHLVADAEARARFEREARAASALDHPAICTIYEIGDTDDGRAFIAMALYEGVTLRERLAWGALPVSEAVSIARQVAEGLARAHEHDIVHRDIKPANILVTPRGDVRILDFGVAKLAGEAGLTGTGVPIGTLAYMAPEQASASGDVDARADLWALGVLLHEMLAGRSPFERSTPAATVGAILAVELKTLDAVRPDVSAALATLVGDLVRKDPEERPASAADVARVLGAIEQGRDPGATGGDGGAHSGGTGASVSQPPARHGFIRIAAAAVVVLVLGGGGWWWAQRSGEVAWARDEAIPEVLRLVGENHADEAAALALRAEAVLGSDPLLDPLWPRITTPLRIRTEPAGARVSMQPYGASSPDAAAAAASESPSESREWIDLGTTPLDLERVPLGASRFRLTLDGYEPIDLVRSFLSLTQQTELAHAGFDYQNDASYAIDVRLTPAGALPEGMVRVAGGLYATVPLLGFAQLDPRMIPEFYIDRTEVTNAAFAEFVQAGGYTDERWWRDAVADADPEVGVTEALGRFVDATGRPGPAGWTLGAPPEDLADHPVT
;
A
#
# COMPACT_ATOMS: atom_id res chain seq x y z
N MET A 1 34.34 23.33 -21.74
CA MET A 1 32.89 23.33 -21.41
C MET A 1 32.72 22.40 -20.21
N SER A 2 32.20 22.91 -19.11
CA SER A 2 32.01 22.14 -17.87
C SER A 2 30.92 21.07 -18.04
N PRO A 3 31.03 19.91 -17.38
CA PRO A 3 30.04 18.83 -17.48
C PRO A 3 28.71 19.30 -16.88
N GLY A 4 27.62 18.93 -17.55
CA GLY A 4 26.25 19.30 -17.19
C GLY A 4 25.94 18.92 -15.75
N ARG A 5 25.65 19.91 -14.91
CA ARG A 5 24.97 19.68 -13.65
C ARG A 5 23.53 19.36 -13.99
N GLU A 6 23.09 18.13 -13.69
CA GLU A 6 21.66 17.82 -13.56
C GLU A 6 21.03 18.89 -12.68
N GLU A 7 19.99 19.56 -13.18
CA GLU A 7 19.24 20.51 -12.37
C GLU A 7 18.60 19.74 -11.20
N PRO A 8 18.76 20.21 -9.95
CA PRO A 8 18.14 19.53 -8.82
C PRO A 8 16.61 19.53 -9.01
N PRO A 9 15.90 18.46 -8.59
CA PRO A 9 14.44 18.32 -8.74
C PRO A 9 13.61 19.31 -7.89
N PHE A 10 14.24 20.36 -7.35
CA PHE A 10 13.67 21.36 -6.45
C PHE A 10 14.17 22.76 -6.81
N PRO A 11 13.35 23.81 -6.58
CA PRO A 11 13.77 25.17 -6.86
C PRO A 11 14.99 25.54 -6.01
N SER A 12 15.97 26.22 -6.60
CA SER A 12 17.19 26.64 -5.89
C SER A 12 16.93 27.69 -4.80
N ARG A 13 15.76 28.34 -4.82
CA ARG A 13 15.29 29.35 -3.86
C ARG A 13 13.78 29.30 -3.65
N LEU A 14 13.35 29.72 -2.46
CA LEU A 14 11.95 30.02 -2.14
C LEU A 14 11.90 31.37 -1.44
N GLY A 15 11.31 32.37 -2.08
CA GLY A 15 11.41 33.76 -1.62
C GLY A 15 12.88 34.15 -1.42
N ARG A 16 13.23 34.59 -0.20
CA ARG A 16 14.62 34.93 0.14
C ARG A 16 15.50 33.73 0.51
N TYR A 17 14.91 32.57 0.78
CA TYR A 17 15.62 31.42 1.34
C TYR A 17 16.35 30.65 0.25
N ARG A 18 17.58 30.22 0.54
CA ARG A 18 18.32 29.31 -0.33
C ARG A 18 17.94 27.88 0.02
N VAL A 19 17.52 27.10 -0.97
CA VAL A 19 17.22 25.67 -0.78
C VAL A 19 18.52 24.87 -0.85
N THR A 20 18.72 23.96 0.10
CA THR A 20 19.92 23.14 0.22
C THR A 20 19.64 21.64 0.09
N GLY A 21 18.37 21.21 0.09
CA GLY A 21 17.98 19.81 -0.11
C GLY A 21 16.51 19.56 0.24
N GLU A 22 16.03 18.34 0.01
CA GLU A 22 14.71 17.88 0.46
C GLU A 22 14.81 17.22 1.85
N LEU A 23 13.86 17.49 2.74
CA LEU A 23 13.73 16.83 4.04
C LEU A 23 12.66 15.72 4.01
N GLY A 24 11.63 15.88 3.17
CA GLY A 24 10.63 14.86 2.96
C GLY A 24 9.46 15.34 2.10
N ARG A 25 8.66 14.38 1.63
CA ARG A 25 7.49 14.60 0.79
C ARG A 25 6.29 13.81 1.31
N GLY A 26 5.10 14.41 1.25
CA GLY A 26 3.86 13.75 1.64
C GLY A 26 2.61 14.39 1.00
N GLY A 27 1.43 13.89 1.37
CA GLY A 27 0.15 14.34 0.79
C GLY A 27 -0.19 15.83 1.01
N MET A 28 0.51 16.51 1.91
CA MET A 28 0.31 17.94 2.21
C MET A 28 1.45 18.84 1.67
N GLY A 29 2.30 18.32 0.78
CA GLY A 29 3.37 19.09 0.12
C GLY A 29 4.78 18.54 0.33
N VAL A 30 5.76 19.37 -0.01
CA VAL A 30 7.19 19.05 0.07
C VAL A 30 7.83 19.92 1.15
N VAL A 31 8.63 19.31 2.03
CA VAL A 31 9.43 20.02 3.03
C VAL A 31 10.89 20.01 2.58
N LEU A 32 11.46 21.20 2.42
CA LEU A 32 12.82 21.41 1.97
C LEU A 32 13.69 21.95 3.10
N ARG A 33 14.96 21.55 3.11
CA ARG A 33 15.99 22.18 3.93
C ARG A 33 16.44 23.44 3.21
N GLY A 34 16.59 24.53 3.97
CA GLY A 34 17.14 25.76 3.43
C GLY A 34 17.94 26.56 4.45
N GLU A 35 18.38 27.73 4.01
CA GLU A 35 19.15 28.70 4.79
C GLU A 35 18.54 30.09 4.61
N ASP A 36 18.36 30.84 5.70
CA ASP A 36 18.07 32.26 5.64
C ASP A 36 19.39 33.03 5.40
N PRO A 37 19.64 33.59 4.20
CA PRO A 37 20.91 34.22 3.91
C PRO A 37 21.12 35.55 4.65
N ARG A 38 20.05 36.14 5.24
CA ARG A 38 20.17 37.38 6.02
C ARG A 38 20.62 37.10 7.45
N LEU A 39 20.13 36.01 8.04
CA LEU A 39 20.38 35.65 9.43
C LEU A 39 21.43 34.54 9.58
N GLY A 40 21.83 33.88 8.48
CA GLY A 40 22.81 32.80 8.47
C GLY A 40 22.35 31.56 9.25
N ARG A 41 21.05 31.26 9.26
CA ARG A 41 20.47 30.16 10.04
C ARG A 41 19.79 29.12 9.16
N PRO A 42 19.82 27.83 9.55
CA PRO A 42 19.07 26.79 8.86
C PRO A 42 17.56 26.94 9.10
N VAL A 43 16.77 26.60 8.07
CA VAL A 43 15.31 26.65 8.09
C VAL A 43 14.72 25.41 7.41
N ALA A 44 13.51 25.03 7.81
CA ALA A 44 12.65 24.13 7.05
C ALA A 44 11.65 24.96 6.24
N LEU A 45 11.47 24.61 4.97
CA LEU A 45 10.63 25.32 4.01
C LEU A 45 9.56 24.36 3.49
N LYS A 46 8.32 24.53 3.93
CA LYS A 46 7.20 23.69 3.47
C LYS A 46 6.50 24.37 2.31
N LEU A 47 6.60 23.81 1.11
CA LEU A 47 5.76 24.22 -0.02
C LEU A 47 4.36 23.62 0.13
N LEU A 48 3.36 24.45 -0.13
CA LEU A 48 1.97 24.03 -0.11
C LEU A 48 1.50 23.53 -1.47
N PRO A 49 0.53 22.61 -1.52
CA PRO A 49 -0.04 22.10 -2.76
C PRO A 49 -0.68 23.21 -3.61
N PRO A 50 -0.62 23.11 -4.96
CA PRO A 50 -1.20 24.11 -5.85
C PRO A 50 -2.70 24.34 -5.68
N HIS A 51 -3.46 23.32 -5.23
CA HIS A 51 -4.91 23.45 -5.05
C HIS A 51 -5.30 24.39 -3.89
N LEU A 52 -4.43 24.57 -2.89
CA LEU A 52 -4.64 25.56 -1.82
C LEU A 52 -4.42 27.01 -2.29
N VAL A 53 -3.78 27.18 -3.45
CA VAL A 53 -3.45 28.48 -4.05
C VAL A 53 -4.56 28.94 -4.99
N ALA A 54 -5.34 28.00 -5.55
CA ALA A 54 -6.35 28.29 -6.57
C ALA A 54 -7.64 28.94 -6.01
N ASP A 55 -7.93 28.75 -4.73
CA ASP A 55 -9.10 29.33 -4.05
C ASP A 55 -8.69 30.50 -3.13
N ALA A 56 -9.18 31.70 -3.45
CA ALA A 56 -8.88 32.91 -2.72
C ALA A 56 -9.41 32.89 -1.27
N GLU A 57 -10.51 32.19 -1.00
CA GLU A 57 -11.07 32.05 0.35
C GLU A 57 -10.22 31.10 1.19
N ALA A 58 -9.87 29.94 0.62
CA ALA A 58 -8.95 28.98 1.21
C ALA A 58 -7.61 29.62 1.58
N ARG A 59 -7.05 30.43 0.66
CA ARG A 59 -5.80 31.16 0.86
C ARG A 59 -5.91 32.20 1.99
N ALA A 60 -6.98 33.00 2.02
CA ALA A 60 -7.16 34.01 3.07
C ALA A 60 -7.34 33.37 4.46
N ARG A 61 -8.02 32.23 4.54
CA ARG A 61 -8.17 31.43 5.77
C ARG A 61 -6.82 30.87 6.22
N PHE A 62 -6.08 30.29 5.29
CA PHE A 62 -4.72 29.79 5.52
C PHE A 62 -3.79 30.89 6.08
N GLU A 63 -3.74 32.06 5.46
CA GLU A 63 -2.89 33.18 5.90
C GLU A 63 -3.26 33.66 7.31
N ARG A 64 -4.56 33.70 7.64
CA ARG A 64 -5.05 34.10 8.96
C ARG A 64 -4.60 33.11 10.05
N GLU A 65 -4.74 31.82 9.80
CA GLU A 65 -4.40 30.78 10.76
C GLU A 65 -2.90 30.60 10.93
N ALA A 66 -2.14 30.63 9.83
CA ALA A 66 -0.69 30.57 9.92
C ALA A 66 -0.13 31.80 10.66
N ARG A 67 -0.74 32.99 10.51
CA ARG A 67 -0.40 34.17 11.31
C ARG A 67 -0.74 33.97 12.79
N ALA A 68 -1.89 33.39 13.12
CA ALA A 68 -2.26 33.07 14.49
C ALA A 68 -1.27 32.08 15.12
N ALA A 69 -0.93 30.99 14.41
CA ALA A 69 0.05 30.01 14.85
C ALA A 69 1.46 30.61 15.02
N SER A 70 1.86 31.58 14.18
CA SER A 70 3.16 32.25 14.29
C SER A 70 3.32 33.11 15.56
N ALA A 71 2.22 33.48 16.21
CA ALA A 71 2.25 34.22 17.46
C ALA A 71 2.47 33.33 18.70
N LEU A 72 2.39 32.00 18.54
CA LEU A 72 2.61 31.05 19.62
C LEU A 72 4.10 30.96 19.97
N ASP A 73 4.43 31.27 21.21
CA ASP A 73 5.76 31.05 21.80
C ASP A 73 5.68 29.97 22.87
N HIS A 74 6.25 28.80 22.58
CA HIS A 74 6.33 27.67 23.50
C HIS A 74 7.47 26.72 23.09
N PRO A 75 8.24 26.13 24.04
CA PRO A 75 9.26 25.14 23.73
C PRO A 75 8.73 23.91 22.97
N ALA A 76 7.51 23.48 23.23
CA ALA A 76 6.93 22.33 22.53
C ALA A 76 6.32 22.68 21.15
N ILE A 77 6.31 23.95 20.72
CA ILE A 77 5.69 24.38 19.46
C ILE A 77 6.77 24.77 18.44
N CYS A 78 6.61 24.35 17.20
CA CYS A 78 7.47 24.77 16.09
C CYS A 78 7.36 26.28 15.84
N THR A 79 8.50 26.96 15.79
CA THR A 79 8.55 28.39 15.50
C THR A 79 8.41 28.65 13.99
N ILE A 80 7.35 29.37 13.61
CA ILE A 80 7.15 29.86 12.24
C ILE A 80 7.88 31.21 12.10
N TYR A 81 8.69 31.34 11.05
CA TYR A 81 9.44 32.56 10.75
C TYR A 81 8.76 33.44 9.71
N GLU A 82 8.19 32.82 8.68
CA GLU A 82 7.59 33.53 7.57
C GLU A 82 6.57 32.66 6.84
N ILE A 83 5.56 33.33 6.30
CA ILE A 83 4.67 32.80 5.27
C ILE A 83 4.91 33.69 4.06
N GLY A 84 5.18 33.09 2.92
CA GLY A 84 5.51 33.84 1.71
C GLY A 84 4.99 33.15 0.45
N ASP A 85 5.10 33.86 -0.65
CA ASP A 85 4.83 33.34 -1.99
C ASP A 85 6.13 33.06 -2.74
N THR A 86 6.12 32.00 -3.53
CA THR A 86 7.14 31.73 -4.53
C THR A 86 6.87 32.52 -5.81
N ASP A 87 7.88 32.64 -6.67
CA ASP A 87 7.76 33.40 -7.93
C ASP A 87 6.71 32.80 -8.88
N ASP A 88 6.45 31.50 -8.79
CA ASP A 88 5.39 30.77 -9.51
C ASP A 88 4.03 30.79 -8.78
N GLY A 89 3.88 31.62 -7.74
CA GLY A 89 2.62 31.90 -7.05
C GLY A 89 2.21 30.89 -5.97
N ARG A 90 3.03 29.89 -5.66
CA ARG A 90 2.75 28.93 -4.58
C ARG A 90 3.08 29.53 -3.22
N ALA A 91 2.26 29.22 -2.22
CA ALA A 91 2.57 29.61 -0.84
C ALA A 91 3.58 28.65 -0.20
N PHE A 92 4.47 29.18 0.63
CA PHE A 92 5.39 28.41 1.46
C PHE A 92 5.40 28.92 2.91
N ILE A 93 5.73 28.01 3.84
CA ILE A 93 5.97 28.34 5.25
C ILE A 93 7.46 28.10 5.54
N ALA A 94 8.15 29.13 6.02
CA ALA A 94 9.49 28.99 6.58
C ALA A 94 9.40 28.86 8.10
N MET A 95 10.03 27.83 8.64
CA MET A 95 10.01 27.49 10.06
C MET A 95 11.39 27.07 10.56
N ALA A 96 11.54 27.00 11.87
CA ALA A 96 12.75 26.49 12.50
C ALA A 96 13.05 25.06 12.05
N LEU A 97 14.32 24.81 11.68
CA LEU A 97 14.80 23.45 11.45
C LEU A 97 15.25 22.85 12.78
N TYR A 98 14.61 21.76 13.21
CA TYR A 98 14.98 21.03 14.41
C TYR A 98 15.73 19.75 14.05
N GLU A 99 16.75 19.41 14.83
CA GLU A 99 17.43 18.12 14.75
C GLU A 99 16.69 17.10 15.63
N GLY A 100 16.37 15.94 15.07
CA GLY A 100 15.63 14.88 15.78
C GLY A 100 15.00 13.88 14.82
N VAL A 101 14.15 13.02 15.36
CA VAL A 101 13.35 12.06 14.59
C VAL A 101 11.87 12.32 14.84
N THR A 102 11.04 12.09 13.83
CA THR A 102 9.58 12.12 14.02
C THR A 102 9.16 10.94 14.88
N LEU A 103 8.06 11.10 15.63
CA LEU A 103 7.50 10.02 16.44
C LEU A 103 7.04 8.86 15.54
N ARG A 104 6.66 9.14 14.28
CA ARG A 104 6.41 8.10 13.26
C ARG A 104 7.63 7.20 13.03
N GLU A 105 8.79 7.80 12.80
CA GLU A 105 10.05 7.05 12.62
C GLU A 105 10.43 6.30 13.90
N ARG A 106 10.22 6.92 15.06
CA ARG A 106 10.49 6.30 16.36
C ARG A 106 9.59 5.08 16.65
N LEU A 107 8.33 5.12 16.21
CA LEU A 107 7.35 4.04 16.37
C LEU A 107 7.55 2.90 15.36
N ALA A 108 8.25 3.14 14.26
CA ALA A 108 8.65 2.06 13.34
C ALA A 108 9.56 1.01 14.01
N TRP A 109 10.20 1.36 15.12
CA TRP A 109 10.98 0.43 15.96
C TRP A 109 10.15 -0.26 17.06
N GLY A 110 8.84 -0.02 17.10
CA GLY A 110 7.91 -0.59 18.07
C GLY A 110 7.54 0.36 19.21
N ALA A 111 6.87 -0.20 20.22
CA ALA A 111 6.37 0.55 21.38
C ALA A 111 7.50 1.23 22.19
N LEU A 112 7.20 2.38 22.77
CA LEU A 112 8.13 3.13 23.62
C LEU A 112 8.10 2.66 25.08
N PRO A 113 9.18 2.81 25.85
CA PRO A 113 9.12 2.74 27.31
C PRO A 113 8.02 3.66 27.88
N VAL A 114 7.32 3.21 28.93
CA VAL A 114 6.19 3.96 29.53
C VAL A 114 6.64 5.37 29.96
N SER A 115 7.81 5.51 30.57
CA SER A 115 8.37 6.80 30.97
C SER A 115 8.61 7.74 29.79
N GLU A 116 9.12 7.23 28.67
CA GLU A 116 9.34 8.00 27.44
C GLU A 116 8.00 8.47 26.85
N ALA A 117 7.02 7.56 26.75
CA ALA A 117 5.68 7.88 26.23
C ALA A 117 4.95 8.94 27.08
N VAL A 118 5.01 8.83 28.41
CA VAL A 118 4.43 9.81 29.34
C VAL A 118 5.10 11.17 29.20
N SER A 119 6.44 11.20 29.12
CA SER A 119 7.19 12.45 28.98
C SER A 119 6.88 13.17 27.67
N ILE A 120 6.81 12.43 26.56
CA ILE A 120 6.42 12.96 25.25
C ILE A 120 4.99 13.49 25.30
N ALA A 121 4.03 12.70 25.79
CA ALA A 121 2.63 13.10 25.86
C ALA A 121 2.42 14.35 26.74
N ARG A 122 3.17 14.49 27.84
CA ARG A 122 3.12 15.68 28.69
C ARG A 122 3.54 16.92 27.92
N GLN A 123 4.68 16.86 27.23
CA GLN A 123 5.17 18.00 26.45
C GLN A 123 4.23 18.36 25.30
N VAL A 124 3.60 17.36 24.65
CA VAL A 124 2.54 17.62 23.65
C VAL A 124 1.34 18.31 24.28
N ALA A 125 0.86 17.84 25.44
CA ALA A 125 -0.25 18.45 26.16
C ALA A 125 0.05 19.90 26.58
N GLU A 126 1.28 20.20 27.01
CA GLU A 126 1.72 21.57 27.34
C GLU A 126 1.71 22.49 26.11
N GLY A 127 2.19 21.99 24.96
CA GLY A 127 2.11 22.72 23.70
C GLY A 127 0.67 22.97 23.24
N LEU A 128 -0.20 21.95 23.34
CA LEU A 128 -1.62 22.09 23.02
C LEU A 128 -2.32 23.08 23.95
N ALA A 129 -2.05 23.04 25.26
CA ALA A 129 -2.59 24.00 26.21
C ALA A 129 -2.26 25.44 25.82
N ARG A 130 -1.00 25.69 25.41
CA ARG A 130 -0.58 27.02 24.97
C ARG A 130 -1.29 27.49 23.70
N ALA A 131 -1.57 26.59 22.76
CA ALA A 131 -2.34 26.90 21.56
C ALA A 131 -3.82 27.18 21.89
N HIS A 132 -4.42 26.35 22.74
CA HIS A 132 -5.82 26.47 23.16
C HIS A 132 -6.09 27.76 23.93
N GLU A 133 -5.13 28.28 24.70
CA GLU A 133 -5.20 29.61 25.34
C GLU A 133 -5.36 30.77 24.35
N HIS A 134 -5.02 30.57 23.07
CA HIS A 134 -5.12 31.55 21.99
C HIS A 134 -6.23 31.19 20.99
N ASP A 135 -7.17 30.32 21.38
CA ASP A 135 -8.26 29.81 20.53
C ASP A 135 -7.77 29.09 19.26
N ILE A 136 -6.56 28.50 19.29
CA ILE A 136 -5.98 27.76 18.17
C ILE A 136 -6.10 26.26 18.44
N VAL A 137 -6.89 25.56 17.62
CA VAL A 137 -7.02 24.10 17.63
C VAL A 137 -6.12 23.52 16.53
N HIS A 138 -5.33 22.49 16.85
CA HIS A 138 -4.34 21.94 15.91
C HIS A 138 -4.96 21.05 14.81
N ARG A 139 -5.93 20.19 15.14
CA ARG A 139 -6.72 19.33 14.22
C ARG A 139 -5.93 18.29 13.40
N ASP A 140 -4.65 18.09 13.68
CA ASP A 140 -3.79 17.14 12.96
C ASP A 140 -2.66 16.59 13.85
N ILE A 141 -2.94 16.36 15.13
CA ILE A 141 -1.99 15.67 16.01
C ILE A 141 -1.86 14.21 15.56
N LYS A 142 -0.64 13.81 15.21
CA LYS A 142 -0.27 12.45 14.77
C LYS A 142 1.25 12.27 14.83
N PRO A 143 1.78 11.04 14.81
CA PRO A 143 3.22 10.78 14.96
C PRO A 143 4.12 11.52 13.96
N ALA A 144 3.65 11.76 12.74
CA ALA A 144 4.43 12.48 11.73
C ALA A 144 4.61 13.97 12.03
N ASN A 145 3.75 14.55 12.88
CA ASN A 145 3.77 15.96 13.26
C ASN A 145 4.40 16.18 14.64
N ILE A 146 4.94 15.14 15.29
CA ILE A 146 5.63 15.25 16.57
C ILE A 146 7.09 14.89 16.33
N LEU A 147 8.01 15.82 16.55
CA LEU A 147 9.45 15.58 16.46
C LEU A 147 10.05 15.50 17.85
N VAL A 148 10.90 14.51 18.08
CA VAL A 148 11.64 14.31 19.33
C VAL A 148 13.12 14.57 19.06
N THR A 149 13.71 15.52 19.79
CA THR A 149 15.13 15.84 19.67
C THR A 149 15.98 14.77 20.37
N PRO A 150 17.30 14.69 20.09
CA PRO A 150 18.20 13.79 20.83
C PRO A 150 18.25 14.01 22.35
N ARG A 151 17.75 15.16 22.83
CA ARG A 151 17.65 15.49 24.26
C ARG A 151 16.32 15.07 24.88
N GLY A 152 15.38 14.56 24.10
CA GLY A 152 14.03 14.21 24.54
C GLY A 152 13.04 15.38 24.52
N ASP A 153 13.41 16.52 23.95
CA ASP A 153 12.50 17.66 23.80
C ASP A 153 11.54 17.40 22.64
N VAL A 154 10.26 17.71 22.82
CA VAL A 154 9.23 17.58 21.78
C VAL A 154 9.07 18.89 21.00
N ARG A 155 8.82 18.77 19.70
CA ARG A 155 8.36 19.86 18.82
C ARG A 155 7.11 19.40 18.08
N ILE A 156 5.99 20.05 18.33
CA ILE A 156 4.75 19.95 17.57
C ILE A 156 4.95 20.74 16.28
N LEU A 157 4.96 20.02 15.17
CA LEU A 157 5.10 20.54 13.82
C LEU A 157 3.71 20.79 13.22
N ASP A 158 3.62 21.72 12.27
CA ASP A 158 2.48 21.88 11.37
C ASP A 158 1.08 21.96 12.03
N PHE A 159 0.69 23.17 12.44
CA PHE A 159 -0.64 23.48 12.98
C PHE A 159 -1.76 23.40 11.93
N GLY A 160 -2.04 22.24 11.34
CA GLY A 160 -3.28 21.93 10.60
C GLY A 160 -3.75 22.89 9.50
N VAL A 161 -2.98 23.94 9.17
CA VAL A 161 -3.44 25.14 8.44
C VAL A 161 -3.97 24.77 7.04
N ALA A 162 -3.46 23.68 6.48
CA ALA A 162 -3.87 23.14 5.19
C ALA A 162 -5.23 22.41 5.22
N LYS A 163 -5.64 21.82 6.36
CA LYS A 163 -6.94 21.12 6.47
C LYS A 163 -8.12 22.08 6.60
N LEU A 164 -7.89 23.22 7.23
CA LEU A 164 -8.87 24.28 7.45
C LEU A 164 -9.22 25.02 6.15
N ALA A 165 -8.23 25.17 5.26
CA ALA A 165 -8.39 25.79 3.95
C ALA A 165 -9.24 24.96 2.97
N GLY A 166 -9.50 23.68 3.25
CA GLY A 166 -10.15 22.75 2.35
C GLY A 166 -11.37 22.04 2.92
N GLU A 167 -12.29 22.74 3.61
CA GLU A 167 -13.59 22.20 4.08
C GLU A 167 -14.55 21.78 2.92
N ALA A 168 -14.02 21.24 1.82
CA ALA A 168 -14.74 20.25 1.04
C ALA A 168 -14.68 18.94 1.84
N GLY A 169 -15.84 18.40 2.24
CA GLY A 169 -15.97 17.31 3.20
C GLY A 169 -15.12 16.06 2.94
N LEU A 170 -15.26 15.08 3.84
CA LEU A 170 -14.63 13.75 3.84
C LEU A 170 -14.66 12.98 2.48
N THR A 171 -15.40 13.49 1.49
CA THR A 171 -15.54 13.01 0.12
C THR A 171 -14.50 13.57 -0.87
N GLY A 172 -13.63 14.50 -0.46
CA GLY A 172 -12.49 14.96 -1.27
C GLY A 172 -11.36 13.93 -1.29
N THR A 173 -11.08 13.36 -2.47
CA THR A 173 -9.97 12.45 -2.74
C THR A 173 -8.64 13.03 -2.22
N GLY A 174 -7.99 12.39 -1.23
CA GLY A 174 -6.60 12.70 -0.91
C GLY A 174 -6.14 12.64 0.56
N VAL A 175 -7.00 12.39 1.56
CA VAL A 175 -6.53 12.26 2.95
C VAL A 175 -5.88 10.88 3.16
N PRO A 176 -4.57 10.79 3.50
CA PRO A 176 -3.91 9.49 3.71
C PRO A 176 -4.57 8.71 4.85
N ILE A 177 -4.70 7.39 4.71
CA ILE A 177 -5.34 6.49 5.70
C ILE A 177 -4.76 6.69 7.11
N GLY A 178 -3.43 6.74 7.24
CA GLY A 178 -2.78 6.97 8.53
C GLY A 178 -3.06 8.35 9.15
N THR A 179 -3.55 9.34 8.39
CA THR A 179 -4.02 10.62 8.97
C THR A 179 -5.45 10.50 9.52
N LEU A 180 -6.26 9.57 9.02
CA LEU A 180 -7.63 9.37 9.47
C LEU A 180 -7.69 8.77 10.88
N ALA A 181 -6.74 7.89 11.22
CA ALA A 181 -6.75 7.12 12.47
C ALA A 181 -6.71 7.97 13.75
N TYR A 182 -6.29 9.24 13.66
CA TYR A 182 -6.21 10.18 14.79
C TYR A 182 -7.36 11.19 14.80
N MET A 183 -8.27 11.16 13.83
CA MET A 183 -9.42 12.07 13.84
C MET A 183 -10.37 11.74 14.98
N ALA A 184 -10.89 12.78 15.61
CA ALA A 184 -11.92 12.64 16.62
C ALA A 184 -13.26 12.23 15.97
N PRO A 185 -14.14 11.51 16.68
CA PRO A 185 -15.45 11.09 16.18
C PRO A 185 -16.25 12.22 15.56
N GLU A 186 -16.29 13.39 16.18
CA GLU A 186 -16.97 14.59 15.70
C GLU A 186 -16.38 15.16 14.41
N GLN A 187 -15.06 14.97 14.17
CA GLN A 187 -14.43 15.32 12.90
C GLN A 187 -14.79 14.29 11.81
N ALA A 188 -14.86 13.01 12.18
CA ALA A 188 -15.12 11.90 11.27
C ALA A 188 -16.60 11.79 10.85
N SER A 189 -17.53 12.27 11.68
CA SER A 189 -18.96 12.33 11.38
C SER A 189 -19.38 13.59 10.63
N ALA A 190 -18.48 14.56 10.46
CA ALA A 190 -18.78 15.90 9.96
C ALA A 190 -19.97 16.58 10.68
N SER A 191 -20.19 16.23 11.95
CA SER A 191 -21.33 16.69 12.74
C SER A 191 -20.88 17.67 13.82
N GLY A 192 -21.06 18.96 13.57
CA GLY A 192 -20.94 20.02 14.59
C GLY A 192 -19.60 20.76 14.61
N ASP A 193 -19.51 21.71 15.54
CA ASP A 193 -18.33 22.55 15.77
C ASP A 193 -17.22 21.71 16.42
N VAL A 194 -16.04 21.68 15.79
CA VAL A 194 -14.85 20.98 16.31
C VAL A 194 -14.07 21.93 17.22
N ASP A 195 -14.04 21.61 18.52
CA ASP A 195 -13.31 22.37 19.55
C ASP A 195 -11.93 21.77 19.90
N ALA A 196 -11.29 22.32 20.93
CA ALA A 196 -9.99 21.90 21.44
C ALA A 196 -9.93 20.43 21.91
N ARG A 197 -11.07 19.81 22.25
CA ARG A 197 -11.13 18.42 22.72
C ARG A 197 -10.89 17.40 21.61
N ALA A 198 -10.95 17.81 20.34
CA ALA A 198 -10.50 16.98 19.22
C ALA A 198 -8.98 16.73 19.27
N ASP A 199 -8.18 17.71 19.70
CA ASP A 199 -6.74 17.52 19.89
C ASP A 199 -6.44 16.57 21.07
N LEU A 200 -7.29 16.60 22.10
CA LEU A 200 -7.18 15.69 23.25
C LEU A 200 -7.45 14.24 22.85
N TRP A 201 -8.47 14.01 22.01
CA TRP A 201 -8.70 12.71 21.41
C TRP A 201 -7.47 12.20 20.67
N ALA A 202 -6.92 13.03 19.78
CA ALA A 202 -5.76 12.67 18.98
C ALA A 202 -4.53 12.38 19.86
N LEU A 203 -4.35 13.12 20.96
CA LEU A 203 -3.33 12.84 21.97
C LEU A 203 -3.57 11.48 22.68
N GLY A 204 -4.82 11.12 22.97
CA GLY A 204 -5.19 9.81 23.52
C GLY A 204 -4.84 8.66 22.58
N VAL A 205 -5.17 8.80 21.30
CA VAL A 205 -4.79 7.84 20.25
C VAL A 205 -3.27 7.71 20.15
N LEU A 206 -2.56 8.85 20.13
CA LEU A 206 -1.11 8.91 20.08
C LEU A 206 -0.47 8.21 21.28
N LEU A 207 -0.97 8.47 22.49
CA LEU A 207 -0.46 7.87 23.72
C LEU A 207 -0.72 6.36 23.76
N HIS A 208 -1.90 5.90 23.33
CA HIS A 208 -2.17 4.47 23.18
C HIS A 208 -1.17 3.82 22.21
N GLU A 209 -0.97 4.40 21.03
CA GLU A 209 -0.05 3.86 20.03
C GLU A 209 1.40 3.83 20.53
N MET A 210 1.85 4.88 21.23
CA MET A 210 3.18 4.88 21.85
C MET A 210 3.36 3.72 22.84
N LEU A 211 2.31 3.38 23.58
CA LEU A 211 2.34 2.31 24.57
C LEU A 211 2.14 0.92 23.96
N ALA A 212 1.28 0.78 22.95
CA ALA A 212 0.91 -0.51 22.36
C ALA A 212 1.70 -0.87 21.08
N GLY A 213 2.40 0.09 20.49
CA GLY A 213 3.15 -0.05 19.23
C GLY A 213 2.27 -0.08 17.98
N ARG A 214 0.96 0.11 18.11
CA ARG A 214 -0.01 0.14 16.99
C ARG A 214 -1.19 1.06 17.29
N SER A 215 -1.74 1.67 16.24
CA SER A 215 -2.94 2.50 16.34
C SER A 215 -4.16 1.68 16.80
N PRO A 216 -4.99 2.21 17.71
CA PRO A 216 -6.21 1.53 18.15
C PRO A 216 -7.32 1.48 17.09
N PHE A 217 -7.38 2.48 16.21
CA PHE A 217 -8.50 2.69 15.29
C PHE A 217 -8.14 2.52 13.82
N GLU A 218 -6.85 2.48 13.47
CA GLU A 218 -6.43 2.26 12.09
C GLU A 218 -6.92 0.92 11.55
N ARG A 219 -7.46 0.93 10.33
CA ARG A 219 -7.92 -0.23 9.57
C ARG A 219 -7.45 -0.11 8.12
N SER A 220 -7.63 -1.17 7.34
CA SER A 220 -7.16 -1.27 5.96
C SER A 220 -7.82 -0.32 4.97
N THR A 221 -8.94 0.32 5.32
CA THR A 221 -9.61 1.30 4.45
C THR A 221 -10.00 2.57 5.22
N PRO A 222 -10.12 3.73 4.53
CA PRO A 222 -10.65 4.95 5.13
C PRO A 222 -11.99 4.76 5.85
N ALA A 223 -12.94 4.11 5.19
CA ALA A 223 -14.28 3.89 5.72
C ALA A 223 -14.28 2.97 6.95
N ALA A 224 -13.45 1.91 6.94
CA ALA A 224 -13.32 1.02 8.09
C ALA A 224 -12.65 1.73 9.28
N THR A 225 -11.67 2.58 9.02
CA THR A 225 -11.02 3.41 10.05
C THR A 225 -12.03 4.39 10.66
N VAL A 226 -12.80 5.10 9.83
CA VAL A 226 -13.89 5.98 10.31
C VAL A 226 -14.93 5.18 11.11
N GLY A 227 -15.35 4.02 10.61
CA GLY A 227 -16.27 3.14 11.35
C GLY A 227 -15.70 2.71 12.71
N ALA A 228 -14.40 2.41 12.79
CA ALA A 228 -13.74 2.08 14.05
C ALA A 228 -13.68 3.28 15.01
N ILE A 229 -13.36 4.47 14.51
CA ILE A 229 -13.35 5.71 15.30
C ILE A 229 -14.74 5.96 15.90
N LEU A 230 -15.81 5.77 15.13
CA LEU A 230 -17.17 6.03 15.56
C LEU A 230 -17.74 4.97 16.49
N ALA A 231 -17.39 3.68 16.32
CA ALA A 231 -18.10 2.57 16.96
C ALA A 231 -17.26 1.67 17.88
N VAL A 232 -15.93 1.63 17.73
CA VAL A 232 -15.08 0.70 18.50
C VAL A 232 -14.67 1.33 19.82
N GLU A 233 -15.03 0.69 20.93
CA GLU A 233 -14.52 1.03 22.25
C GLU A 233 -13.08 0.53 22.45
N LEU A 234 -12.24 1.35 23.07
CA LEU A 234 -10.84 1.02 23.30
C LEU A 234 -10.74 -0.05 24.40
N LYS A 235 -10.02 -1.14 24.13
CA LYS A 235 -9.66 -2.11 25.17
C LYS A 235 -8.72 -1.46 26.18
N THR A 236 -8.87 -1.79 27.45
CA THR A 236 -8.02 -1.25 28.50
C THR A 236 -6.55 -1.62 28.26
N LEU A 237 -5.65 -0.64 28.44
CA LEU A 237 -4.23 -0.79 28.12
C LEU A 237 -3.52 -1.84 29.00
N ASP A 238 -4.04 -2.12 30.19
CA ASP A 238 -3.54 -3.17 31.09
C ASP A 238 -3.59 -4.57 30.45
N ALA A 239 -4.57 -4.84 29.59
CA ALA A 239 -4.70 -6.09 28.84
C ALA A 239 -3.67 -6.22 27.71
N VAL A 240 -3.10 -5.10 27.24
CA VAL A 240 -2.12 -5.03 26.15
C VAL A 240 -0.70 -4.86 26.68
N ARG A 241 -0.55 -4.19 27.82
CA ARG A 241 0.74 -3.78 28.38
C ARG A 241 0.70 -3.73 29.93
N PRO A 242 1.14 -4.79 30.62
CA PRO A 242 1.00 -4.93 32.08
C PRO A 242 1.84 -3.94 32.92
N ASP A 243 2.86 -3.29 32.36
CA ASP A 243 3.70 -2.28 33.04
C ASP A 243 3.08 -0.87 33.04
N VAL A 244 1.91 -0.68 32.42
CA VAL A 244 1.15 0.57 32.46
C VAL A 244 0.40 0.70 33.78
N SER A 245 0.53 1.85 34.45
CA SER A 245 -0.21 2.13 35.68
C SER A 245 -1.71 2.32 35.42
N ALA A 246 -2.54 1.99 36.40
CA ALA A 246 -4.00 2.18 36.30
C ALA A 246 -4.36 3.64 35.98
N ALA A 247 -3.69 4.61 36.63
CA ALA A 247 -3.90 6.03 36.37
C ALA A 247 -3.63 6.43 34.90
N LEU A 248 -2.58 5.87 34.29
CA LEU A 248 -2.27 6.12 32.88
C LEU A 248 -3.28 5.46 31.94
N ALA A 249 -3.70 4.22 32.24
CA ALA A 249 -4.73 3.54 31.48
C ALA A 249 -6.08 4.28 31.52
N THR A 250 -6.47 4.79 32.70
CA THR A 250 -7.67 5.62 32.88
C THR A 250 -7.58 6.90 32.05
N LEU A 251 -6.46 7.64 32.14
CA LEU A 251 -6.29 8.87 31.37
C LEU A 251 -6.41 8.61 29.85
N VAL A 252 -5.80 7.54 29.33
CA VAL A 252 -5.92 7.20 27.91
C VAL A 252 -7.38 6.91 27.54
N GLY A 253 -8.09 6.14 28.36
CA GLY A 253 -9.52 5.85 28.17
C GLY A 253 -10.38 7.10 28.16
N ASP A 254 -10.13 8.04 29.07
CA ASP A 254 -10.85 9.31 29.16
C ASP A 254 -10.59 10.23 27.95
N LEU A 255 -9.35 10.26 27.45
CA LEU A 255 -9.01 11.03 26.25
C LEU A 255 -9.72 10.51 24.99
N VAL A 256 -9.97 9.20 24.89
CA VAL A 256 -10.64 8.58 23.73
C VAL A 256 -12.13 8.31 23.93
N ARG A 257 -12.80 9.06 24.81
CA ARG A 257 -14.26 9.03 24.93
C ARG A 257 -14.91 9.56 23.66
N LYS A 258 -15.96 8.88 23.19
CA LYS A 258 -16.62 9.26 21.93
C LYS A 258 -17.28 10.62 22.03
N ASP A 259 -18.02 10.85 23.12
CA ASP A 259 -18.57 12.15 23.45
C ASP A 259 -17.45 13.11 23.90
N PRO A 260 -17.26 14.27 23.23
CA PRO A 260 -16.29 15.28 23.66
C PRO A 260 -16.50 15.77 25.10
N GLU A 261 -17.74 15.85 25.59
CA GLU A 261 -18.03 16.33 26.96
C GLU A 261 -17.54 15.35 28.05
N GLU A 262 -17.34 14.09 27.71
CA GLU A 262 -16.79 13.07 28.61
C GLU A 262 -15.26 13.07 28.65
N ARG A 263 -14.59 13.82 27.77
CA ARG A 263 -13.13 13.95 27.75
C ARG A 263 -12.65 14.96 28.81
N PRO A 264 -11.36 14.94 29.18
CA PRO A 264 -10.79 15.99 30.02
C PRO A 264 -11.08 17.39 29.47
N ALA A 265 -11.36 18.34 30.37
CA ALA A 265 -11.81 19.68 29.99
C ALA A 265 -10.75 20.50 29.27
N SER A 266 -9.46 20.25 29.53
CA SER A 266 -8.37 21.05 28.96
C SER A 266 -7.07 20.25 28.78
N ALA A 267 -6.24 20.67 27.82
CA ALA A 267 -4.89 20.12 27.65
C ALA A 267 -3.98 20.41 28.87
N ALA A 268 -4.23 21.51 29.58
CA ALA A 268 -3.51 21.85 30.81
C ALA A 268 -3.78 20.84 31.93
N ASP A 269 -5.02 20.36 32.07
CA ASP A 269 -5.36 19.30 33.02
C ASP A 269 -4.68 17.99 32.67
N VAL A 270 -4.64 17.65 31.38
CA VAL A 270 -3.96 16.44 30.90
C VAL A 270 -2.46 16.50 31.18
N ALA A 271 -1.81 17.64 30.91
CA ALA A 271 -0.39 17.86 31.23
C ALA A 271 -0.12 17.71 32.73
N ARG A 272 -0.99 18.27 33.59
CA ARG A 272 -0.89 18.14 35.05
C ARG A 272 -0.99 16.69 35.51
N VAL A 273 -1.94 15.92 34.98
CA VAL A 273 -2.10 14.49 35.31
C VAL A 273 -0.89 13.69 34.85
N LEU A 274 -0.42 13.89 33.61
CA LEU A 274 0.78 13.22 33.10
C LEU A 274 2.03 13.57 33.93
N GLY A 275 2.17 14.81 34.37
CA GLY A 275 3.26 15.23 35.27
C GLY A 275 3.21 14.56 36.65
N ALA A 276 2.01 14.29 37.18
CA ALA A 276 1.86 13.52 38.42
C ALA A 276 2.25 12.04 38.22
N ILE A 277 1.85 11.44 37.10
CA ILE A 277 2.21 10.07 36.72
C ILE A 277 3.73 9.93 36.53
N GLU A 278 4.37 10.89 35.84
CA GLU A 278 5.83 10.93 35.63
C GLU A 278 6.60 10.98 36.96
N GLN A 279 6.03 11.63 37.98
CA GLN A 279 6.60 11.74 39.33
C GLN A 279 6.24 10.53 40.24
N GLY A 280 5.53 9.53 39.73
CA GLY A 280 5.08 8.37 40.51
C GLY A 280 4.04 8.70 41.59
N ARG A 281 3.35 9.83 41.46
CA ARG A 281 2.28 10.23 42.38
C ARG A 281 0.96 9.70 41.85
N ASP A 282 0.30 8.84 42.63
CA ASP A 282 -1.00 8.32 42.26
C ASP A 282 -2.06 9.43 42.38
N PRO A 283 -2.68 9.90 41.28
CA PRO A 283 -3.62 11.03 41.32
C PRO A 283 -4.91 10.70 42.08
N GLY A 284 -5.18 9.42 42.36
CA GLY A 284 -6.42 8.92 42.96
C GLY A 284 -6.36 8.56 44.45
N ALA A 285 -5.24 8.72 45.14
CA ALA A 285 -5.12 8.36 46.56
C ALA A 285 -5.67 9.44 47.50
N THR A 286 -6.98 9.69 47.44
CA THR A 286 -7.75 10.21 48.57
C THR A 286 -9.07 9.45 48.70
N GLY A 287 -9.07 8.44 49.59
CA GLY A 287 -10.29 7.88 50.20
C GLY A 287 -10.58 6.41 49.87
N GLY A 288 -10.38 5.51 50.85
CA GLY A 288 -11.04 4.20 50.86
C GLY A 288 -10.24 3.06 51.47
N ASP A 289 -10.09 3.06 52.80
CA ASP A 289 -9.67 1.89 53.58
C ASP A 289 -10.74 0.78 53.56
N GLY A 290 -10.29 -0.48 53.50
CA GLY A 290 -10.96 -1.58 54.22
C GLY A 290 -11.30 -2.86 53.45
N GLY A 291 -10.52 -3.92 53.68
CA GLY A 291 -11.09 -5.22 54.04
C GLY A 291 -11.03 -6.36 53.01
N ALA A 292 -9.88 -7.04 52.94
CA ALA A 292 -9.79 -8.43 52.52
C ALA A 292 -10.56 -9.35 53.48
N HIS A 293 -11.15 -10.47 53.01
CA HIS A 293 -11.26 -11.73 53.76
C HIS A 293 -11.28 -12.94 52.80
N SER A 294 -10.41 -13.89 53.12
CA SER A 294 -10.05 -15.14 52.43
C SER A 294 -10.68 -16.38 53.08
N GLY A 295 -10.69 -17.50 52.34
CA GLY A 295 -10.65 -18.88 52.87
C GLY A 295 -11.84 -19.76 52.43
N GLY A 296 -11.70 -21.03 52.10
CA GLY A 296 -10.57 -21.95 52.06
C GLY A 296 -11.05 -23.36 51.68
N THR A 297 -10.21 -24.08 50.92
CA THR A 297 -9.88 -25.53 50.93
C THR A 297 -10.85 -26.60 51.47
N GLY A 298 -10.95 -27.74 50.76
CA GLY A 298 -10.76 -29.03 51.43
C GLY A 298 -11.48 -30.29 50.91
N ALA A 299 -10.73 -31.10 50.15
CA ALA A 299 -10.54 -32.56 50.33
C ALA A 299 -11.50 -33.63 49.73
N SER A 300 -10.79 -34.64 49.22
CA SER A 300 -11.13 -35.87 48.48
C SER A 300 -11.49 -37.06 49.40
N VAL A 301 -12.25 -38.03 48.87
CA VAL A 301 -12.43 -39.39 49.43
C VAL A 301 -12.35 -40.44 48.32
N SER A 302 -11.65 -41.54 48.63
CA SER A 302 -11.27 -42.69 47.79
C SER A 302 -12.24 -43.91 47.83
N GLN A 303 -12.28 -44.64 46.69
CA GLN A 303 -12.75 -45.99 46.26
C GLN A 303 -12.95 -47.14 47.29
N PRO A 304 -13.58 -48.35 47.01
CA PRO A 304 -13.39 -49.29 45.84
C PRO A 304 -14.62 -50.25 45.53
N PRO A 305 -14.50 -51.52 45.02
CA PRO A 305 -14.02 -52.00 43.70
C PRO A 305 -15.01 -52.94 42.91
N ALA A 306 -14.63 -53.23 41.65
CA ALA A 306 -14.55 -54.56 41.00
C ALA A 306 -15.38 -54.84 39.70
N ARG A 307 -14.68 -55.56 38.80
CA ARG A 307 -15.12 -56.43 37.67
C ARG A 307 -15.31 -55.73 36.31
N HIS A 308 -15.02 -56.46 35.22
CA HIS A 308 -14.96 -56.06 33.78
C HIS A 308 -13.58 -55.55 33.27
N GLY A 309 -12.54 -56.40 33.32
CA GLY A 309 -11.17 -56.05 32.91
C GLY A 309 -10.86 -56.06 31.41
N PHE A 310 -11.52 -56.89 30.59
CA PHE A 310 -11.10 -57.04 29.17
C PHE A 310 -11.81 -56.06 28.21
N ILE A 311 -13.09 -55.76 28.46
CA ILE A 311 -13.87 -54.80 27.66
C ILE A 311 -13.40 -53.36 27.90
N ARG A 312 -12.93 -53.03 29.11
CA ARG A 312 -12.42 -51.69 29.45
C ARG A 312 -11.07 -51.39 28.81
N ILE A 313 -10.20 -52.39 28.62
CA ILE A 313 -8.89 -52.19 27.97
C ILE A 313 -9.06 -51.98 26.45
N ALA A 314 -9.95 -52.74 25.80
CA ALA A 314 -10.26 -52.55 24.39
C ALA A 314 -10.99 -51.21 24.13
N ALA A 315 -11.95 -50.84 24.99
CA ALA A 315 -12.62 -49.54 24.91
C ALA A 315 -11.66 -48.38 25.19
N ALA A 316 -10.75 -48.53 26.17
CA ALA A 316 -9.72 -47.52 26.45
C ALA A 316 -8.72 -47.37 25.29
N ALA A 317 -8.33 -48.47 24.63
CA ALA A 317 -7.45 -48.41 23.46
C ALA A 317 -8.11 -47.71 22.27
N VAL A 318 -9.40 -47.98 22.01
CA VAL A 318 -10.17 -47.26 20.97
C VAL A 318 -10.35 -45.80 21.33
N VAL A 319 -10.64 -45.47 22.59
CA VAL A 319 -10.73 -44.08 23.05
C VAL A 319 -9.39 -43.37 22.93
N VAL A 320 -8.27 -44.02 23.25
CA VAL A 320 -6.92 -43.44 23.08
C VAL A 320 -6.57 -43.26 21.60
N LEU A 321 -6.97 -44.18 20.71
CA LEU A 321 -6.78 -44.01 19.26
C LEU A 321 -7.68 -42.92 18.66
N VAL A 322 -8.92 -42.79 19.13
CA VAL A 322 -9.85 -41.75 18.70
C VAL A 322 -9.44 -40.39 19.26
N LEU A 323 -9.00 -40.31 20.52
CA LEU A 323 -8.49 -39.08 21.12
C LEU A 323 -7.10 -38.71 20.59
N GLY A 324 -6.26 -39.69 20.27
CA GLY A 324 -4.94 -39.49 19.65
C GLY A 324 -5.07 -39.07 18.20
N GLY A 325 -5.92 -39.74 17.42
CA GLY A 325 -6.24 -39.34 16.04
C GLY A 325 -6.98 -38.01 15.98
N GLY A 326 -7.94 -37.79 16.89
CA GLY A 326 -8.63 -36.50 17.04
C GLY A 326 -7.72 -35.38 17.51
N GLY A 327 -6.77 -35.66 18.41
CA GLY A 327 -5.77 -34.70 18.88
C GLY A 327 -4.72 -34.37 17.82
N TRP A 328 -4.27 -35.34 17.04
CA TRP A 328 -3.38 -35.12 15.90
C TRP A 328 -4.08 -34.34 14.77
N TRP A 329 -5.31 -34.72 14.43
CA TRP A 329 -6.15 -33.98 13.48
C TRP A 329 -6.45 -32.56 13.96
N TRP A 330 -6.74 -32.38 15.25
CA TRP A 330 -6.95 -31.07 15.87
C TRP A 330 -5.67 -30.24 15.88
N ALA A 331 -4.50 -30.82 16.15
CA ALA A 331 -3.22 -30.13 16.10
C ALA A 331 -2.84 -29.70 14.67
N GLN A 332 -3.04 -30.57 13.68
CA GLN A 332 -2.78 -30.26 12.27
C GLN A 332 -3.72 -29.18 11.77
N ARG A 333 -5.02 -29.31 12.04
CA ARG A 333 -6.03 -28.31 11.66
C ARG A 333 -5.86 -27.00 12.43
N SER A 334 -5.42 -27.03 13.68
CA SER A 334 -5.07 -25.82 14.44
C SER A 334 -3.84 -25.12 13.86
N GLY A 335 -2.86 -25.89 13.36
CA GLY A 335 -1.69 -25.35 12.66
C GLY A 335 -2.05 -24.67 11.34
N GLU A 336 -2.89 -25.29 10.51
CA GLU A 336 -3.37 -24.67 9.26
C GLU A 336 -4.20 -23.41 9.53
N VAL A 337 -5.07 -23.43 10.54
CA VAL A 337 -5.87 -22.25 10.94
C VAL A 337 -4.99 -21.13 11.50
N ALA A 338 -3.95 -21.47 12.28
CA ALA A 338 -2.97 -20.51 12.77
C ALA A 338 -2.15 -19.91 11.62
N TRP A 339 -1.64 -20.72 10.70
CA TRP A 339 -0.99 -20.24 9.48
C TRP A 339 -1.92 -19.29 8.70
N ALA A 340 -3.17 -19.68 8.49
CA ALA A 340 -4.12 -18.86 7.73
C ALA A 340 -4.39 -17.50 8.40
N ARG A 341 -4.49 -17.44 9.74
CA ARG A 341 -4.80 -16.21 10.50
C ARG A 341 -3.60 -15.34 10.81
N ASP A 342 -2.49 -15.94 11.19
CA ASP A 342 -1.33 -15.25 11.74
C ASP A 342 -0.29 -14.95 10.66
N GLU A 343 -0.29 -15.69 9.55
CA GLU A 343 0.65 -15.51 8.44
C GLU A 343 -0.05 -15.15 7.13
N ALA A 344 -1.02 -15.95 6.66
CA ALA A 344 -1.60 -15.79 5.33
C ALA A 344 -2.47 -14.53 5.20
N ILE A 345 -3.40 -14.27 6.13
CA ILE A 345 -4.26 -13.08 6.09
C ILE A 345 -3.46 -11.76 6.18
N PRO A 346 -2.51 -11.61 7.12
CA PRO A 346 -1.64 -10.42 7.15
C PRO A 346 -0.88 -10.21 5.85
N GLU A 347 -0.39 -11.30 5.25
CA GLU A 347 0.33 -11.25 3.98
C GLU A 347 -0.58 -10.89 2.79
N VAL A 348 -1.81 -11.43 2.74
CA VAL A 348 -2.84 -10.99 1.77
C VAL A 348 -3.09 -9.49 1.91
N LEU A 349 -3.23 -8.98 3.12
CA LEU A 349 -3.46 -7.55 3.38
C LEU A 349 -2.27 -6.70 2.93
N ARG A 350 -1.04 -7.16 3.15
CA ARG A 350 0.19 -6.52 2.66
C ARG A 350 0.22 -6.45 1.14
N LEU A 351 0.00 -7.59 0.48
CA LEU A 351 -0.03 -7.71 -0.99
C LEU A 351 -1.12 -6.83 -1.61
N VAL A 352 -2.31 -6.74 -1.00
CA VAL A 352 -3.37 -5.79 -1.42
C VAL A 352 -2.91 -4.34 -1.28
N GLY A 353 -2.19 -4.00 -0.21
CA GLY A 353 -1.63 -2.67 0.00
C GLY A 353 -0.56 -2.28 -1.02
N GLU A 354 0.21 -3.26 -1.49
CA GLU A 354 1.25 -3.12 -2.51
C GLU A 354 0.71 -3.24 -3.95
N ASN A 355 -0.61 -3.37 -4.12
CA ASN A 355 -1.27 -3.53 -5.42
C ASN A 355 -0.89 -4.84 -6.16
N HIS A 356 -0.50 -5.88 -5.43
CA HIS A 356 -0.24 -7.23 -5.94
C HIS A 356 -1.50 -8.11 -5.82
N ALA A 357 -2.51 -7.78 -6.62
CA ALA A 357 -3.85 -8.36 -6.51
C ALA A 357 -3.93 -9.86 -6.85
N ASP A 358 -3.09 -10.34 -7.76
CA ASP A 358 -2.96 -11.74 -8.18
C ASP A 358 -2.39 -12.63 -7.07
N GLU A 359 -1.25 -12.22 -6.50
CA GLU A 359 -0.61 -12.93 -5.38
C GLU A 359 -1.53 -12.93 -4.15
N ALA A 360 -2.16 -11.80 -3.87
CA ALA A 360 -3.13 -11.67 -2.78
C ALA A 360 -4.32 -12.61 -2.98
N ALA A 361 -4.89 -12.70 -4.19
CA ALA A 361 -6.02 -13.58 -4.47
C ALA A 361 -5.65 -15.06 -4.35
N ALA A 362 -4.49 -15.46 -4.87
CA ALA A 362 -4.02 -16.84 -4.78
C ALA A 362 -3.83 -17.26 -3.31
N LEU A 363 -3.23 -16.40 -2.48
CA LEU A 363 -3.03 -16.67 -1.06
C LEU A 363 -4.36 -16.62 -0.28
N ALA A 364 -5.25 -15.69 -0.61
CA ALA A 364 -6.57 -15.57 0.00
C ALA A 364 -7.43 -16.81 -0.25
N LEU A 365 -7.45 -17.35 -1.47
CA LEU A 365 -8.19 -18.58 -1.81
C LEU A 365 -7.68 -19.78 -1.00
N ARG A 366 -6.36 -19.87 -0.76
CA ARG A 366 -5.78 -20.91 0.10
C ARG A 366 -6.16 -20.72 1.57
N ALA A 367 -6.16 -19.49 2.06
CA ALA A 367 -6.58 -19.18 3.42
C ALA A 367 -8.08 -19.48 3.63
N GLU A 368 -8.94 -19.14 2.66
CA GLU A 368 -10.38 -19.43 2.68
C GLU A 368 -10.66 -20.94 2.66
N ALA A 369 -9.89 -21.73 1.90
CA ALA A 369 -10.02 -23.19 1.92
C ALA A 369 -9.81 -23.80 3.32
N VAL A 370 -9.01 -23.15 4.16
CA VAL A 370 -8.75 -23.56 5.55
C VAL A 370 -9.80 -23.01 6.52
N LEU A 371 -10.07 -21.70 6.44
CA LEU A 371 -10.88 -20.93 7.39
C LEU A 371 -12.39 -20.96 7.08
N GLY A 372 -12.78 -21.23 5.83
CA GLY A 372 -14.09 -20.90 5.29
C GLY A 372 -14.22 -19.38 5.07
N SER A 373 -15.45 -18.88 5.11
CA SER A 373 -15.71 -17.43 5.06
C SER A 373 -15.08 -16.73 6.26
N ASP A 374 -14.30 -15.68 6.01
CA ASP A 374 -13.62 -14.90 7.03
C ASP A 374 -13.91 -13.41 6.82
N PRO A 375 -14.35 -12.67 7.85
CA PRO A 375 -14.74 -11.27 7.72
C PRO A 375 -13.57 -10.34 7.32
N LEU A 376 -12.32 -10.79 7.43
CA LEU A 376 -11.15 -10.05 6.95
C LEU A 376 -10.89 -10.30 5.45
N LEU A 377 -11.26 -11.46 4.91
CA LEU A 377 -11.11 -11.80 3.49
C LEU A 377 -12.31 -11.32 2.65
N ASP A 378 -13.52 -11.38 3.20
CA ASP A 378 -14.77 -10.99 2.53
C ASP A 378 -14.72 -9.61 1.83
N PRO A 379 -14.26 -8.52 2.47
CA PRO A 379 -14.18 -7.22 1.82
C PRO A 379 -13.03 -7.09 0.80
N LEU A 380 -12.09 -8.05 0.78
CA LEU A 380 -10.95 -8.04 -0.13
C LEU A 380 -11.28 -8.69 -1.48
N TRP A 381 -12.25 -9.62 -1.54
CA TRP A 381 -12.59 -10.35 -2.77
C TRP A 381 -12.85 -9.45 -3.98
N PRO A 382 -13.66 -8.37 -3.89
CA PRO A 382 -13.88 -7.49 -5.04
C PRO A 382 -12.64 -6.70 -5.48
N ARG A 383 -11.60 -6.64 -4.63
CA ARG A 383 -10.35 -5.91 -4.88
C ARG A 383 -9.24 -6.79 -5.45
N ILE A 384 -9.38 -8.11 -5.31
CA ILE A 384 -8.36 -9.09 -5.73
C ILE A 384 -8.90 -10.12 -6.71
N THR A 385 -10.23 -10.21 -6.90
CA THR A 385 -10.86 -11.11 -7.86
C THR A 385 -11.91 -10.41 -8.72
N THR A 386 -12.26 -11.05 -9.83
CA THR A 386 -13.34 -10.66 -10.72
C THR A 386 -14.13 -11.89 -11.19
N PRO A 387 -15.42 -11.77 -11.50
CA PRO A 387 -16.13 -12.85 -12.19
C PRO A 387 -15.58 -13.05 -13.61
N LEU A 388 -15.68 -14.28 -14.11
CA LEU A 388 -15.28 -14.65 -15.46
C LEU A 388 -16.22 -15.70 -16.04
N ARG A 389 -16.77 -15.43 -17.22
CA ARG A 389 -17.53 -16.39 -18.00
C ARG A 389 -16.67 -16.97 -19.11
N ILE A 390 -16.71 -18.29 -19.32
CA ILE A 390 -15.97 -18.95 -20.40
C ILE A 390 -16.93 -19.84 -21.18
N ARG A 391 -17.05 -19.59 -22.48
CA ARG A 391 -17.86 -20.37 -23.42
C ARG A 391 -17.01 -20.81 -24.60
N THR A 392 -17.26 -22.02 -25.07
CA THR A 392 -16.68 -22.50 -26.34
C THR A 392 -17.74 -22.97 -27.31
N GLU A 393 -17.40 -22.90 -28.60
CA GLU A 393 -18.15 -23.52 -29.68
C GLU A 393 -17.27 -24.57 -30.39
N PRO A 394 -17.56 -25.88 -30.26
CA PRO A 394 -18.60 -26.49 -29.42
C PRO A 394 -18.29 -26.41 -27.91
N ALA A 395 -19.33 -26.57 -27.09
CA ALA A 395 -19.20 -26.63 -25.63
C ALA A 395 -18.55 -27.96 -25.17
N GLY A 396 -18.07 -27.99 -23.92
CA GLY A 396 -17.50 -29.17 -23.28
C GLY A 396 -15.97 -29.17 -23.19
N ALA A 397 -15.31 -28.08 -23.57
CA ALA A 397 -13.86 -27.97 -23.43
C ALA A 397 -13.44 -27.91 -21.96
N ARG A 398 -12.42 -28.68 -21.57
CA ARG A 398 -11.77 -28.55 -20.27
C ARG A 398 -10.99 -27.24 -20.22
N VAL A 399 -11.11 -26.52 -19.11
CA VAL A 399 -10.48 -25.23 -18.89
C VAL A 399 -9.51 -25.35 -17.72
N SER A 400 -8.26 -24.97 -17.94
CA SER A 400 -7.25 -24.87 -16.88
C SER A 400 -6.63 -23.48 -16.88
N MET A 401 -6.15 -23.02 -15.72
CA MET A 401 -5.57 -21.69 -15.55
C MET A 401 -4.22 -21.74 -14.82
N GLN A 402 -3.34 -20.82 -15.18
CA GLN A 402 -2.03 -20.61 -14.55
C GLN A 402 -1.75 -19.09 -14.44
N PRO A 403 -1.37 -18.55 -13.27
CA PRO A 403 -0.99 -17.14 -13.13
C PRO A 403 0.20 -16.77 -14.04
N TYR A 404 0.12 -15.61 -14.71
CA TYR A 404 1.10 -15.16 -15.71
C TYR A 404 2.09 -14.16 -15.11
N GLY A 405 3.38 -14.50 -15.08
CA GLY A 405 4.44 -13.63 -14.57
C GLY A 405 4.44 -13.47 -13.04
N ALA A 406 5.44 -12.78 -12.49
CA ALA A 406 5.47 -12.38 -11.09
C ALA A 406 5.38 -10.85 -11.02
N SER A 407 4.49 -10.35 -10.18
CA SER A 407 4.13 -8.92 -10.06
C SER A 407 5.26 -8.04 -9.53
N SER A 408 6.30 -8.62 -8.93
CA SER A 408 7.46 -7.88 -8.40
C SER A 408 8.58 -7.74 -9.44
N PRO A 409 9.25 -6.57 -9.54
CA PRO A 409 10.46 -6.38 -10.35
C PRO A 409 11.58 -7.38 -10.05
N ASP A 410 11.73 -7.81 -8.80
CA ASP A 410 12.72 -8.82 -8.39
C ASP A 410 12.33 -10.22 -8.86
N ALA A 411 11.03 -10.49 -8.93
CA ALA A 411 10.50 -11.77 -9.40
C ALA A 411 10.42 -11.84 -10.93
N ALA A 412 10.27 -10.70 -11.61
CA ALA A 412 10.47 -10.56 -13.05
C ALA A 412 11.96 -10.73 -13.43
N ALA A 413 12.89 -10.22 -12.62
CA ALA A 413 14.32 -10.45 -12.78
C ALA A 413 14.72 -11.93 -12.53
N ALA A 414 14.09 -12.59 -11.55
CA ALA A 414 14.26 -14.02 -11.32
C ALA A 414 13.68 -14.88 -12.48
N ALA A 415 12.48 -14.53 -12.96
CA ALA A 415 11.83 -15.17 -14.10
C ALA A 415 12.58 -14.95 -15.43
N ALA A 416 13.38 -13.90 -15.56
CA ALA A 416 14.25 -13.68 -16.72
C ALA A 416 15.48 -14.61 -16.76
N SER A 417 15.79 -15.30 -15.65
CA SER A 417 16.97 -16.17 -15.53
C SER A 417 16.67 -17.68 -15.63
N GLU A 418 15.41 -18.07 -15.49
CA GLU A 418 14.94 -19.46 -15.62
C GLU A 418 13.86 -19.52 -16.71
N SER A 419 13.91 -20.52 -17.60
CA SER A 419 12.87 -20.75 -18.64
C SER A 419 11.45 -20.59 -18.03
N PRO A 420 10.68 -19.52 -18.36
CA PRO A 420 9.67 -19.01 -17.43
C PRO A 420 8.34 -19.78 -17.35
N SER A 421 8.25 -21.03 -17.82
CA SER A 421 6.92 -21.60 -18.15
C SER A 421 6.55 -22.96 -17.54
N GLU A 422 7.45 -23.68 -16.87
CA GLU A 422 7.17 -25.07 -16.46
C GLU A 422 6.99 -25.29 -14.95
N SER A 423 7.30 -24.32 -14.08
CA SER A 423 7.36 -24.54 -12.62
C SER A 423 6.09 -24.18 -11.83
N ARG A 424 5.00 -23.75 -12.48
CA ARG A 424 3.73 -23.43 -11.78
C ARG A 424 2.62 -24.41 -12.15
N GLU A 425 1.98 -25.00 -11.15
CA GLU A 425 0.92 -26.01 -11.33
C GLU A 425 -0.32 -25.42 -12.02
N TRP A 426 -0.86 -26.13 -13.02
CA TRP A 426 -2.10 -25.75 -13.69
C TRP A 426 -3.30 -26.06 -12.80
N ILE A 427 -4.18 -25.08 -12.63
CA ILE A 427 -5.41 -25.21 -11.83
C ILE A 427 -6.54 -25.63 -12.77
N ASP A 428 -7.16 -26.78 -12.53
CA ASP A 428 -8.35 -27.21 -13.27
C ASP A 428 -9.58 -26.40 -12.81
N LEU A 429 -10.25 -25.74 -13.76
CA LEU A 429 -11.41 -24.89 -13.50
C LEU A 429 -12.73 -25.56 -13.91
N GLY A 430 -12.69 -26.70 -14.60
CA GLY A 430 -13.86 -27.44 -15.06
C GLY A 430 -14.05 -27.41 -16.57
N THR A 431 -15.29 -27.53 -17.04
CA THR A 431 -15.63 -27.61 -18.47
C THR A 431 -16.59 -26.52 -18.92
N THR A 432 -16.46 -26.06 -20.16
CA THR A 432 -17.37 -25.06 -20.73
C THR A 432 -18.75 -25.64 -21.02
N PRO A 433 -19.85 -24.86 -20.87
CA PRO A 433 -19.91 -23.46 -20.45
C PRO A 433 -19.63 -23.29 -18.95
N LEU A 434 -18.67 -22.42 -18.60
CA LEU A 434 -18.20 -22.21 -17.24
C LEU A 434 -18.47 -20.76 -16.78
N ASP A 435 -19.00 -20.60 -15.58
CA ASP A 435 -19.19 -19.30 -14.92
C ASP A 435 -18.45 -19.34 -13.58
N LEU A 436 -17.41 -18.50 -13.45
CA LEU A 436 -16.58 -18.40 -12.25
C LEU A 436 -16.94 -17.11 -11.52
N GLU A 437 -17.30 -17.22 -10.25
CA GLU A 437 -17.61 -16.06 -9.42
C GLU A 437 -16.34 -15.27 -9.06
N ARG A 438 -15.21 -15.98 -8.88
CA ARG A 438 -13.94 -15.42 -8.42
C ARG A 438 -12.77 -15.97 -9.22
N VAL A 439 -12.16 -15.10 -10.02
CA VAL A 439 -10.87 -15.32 -10.69
C VAL A 439 -9.90 -14.22 -10.25
N PRO A 440 -8.65 -14.54 -9.87
CA PRO A 440 -7.64 -13.54 -9.52
C PRO A 440 -7.55 -12.40 -10.54
N LEU A 441 -7.51 -11.16 -10.05
CA LEU A 441 -7.10 -10.01 -10.84
C LEU A 441 -5.61 -10.12 -11.19
N GLY A 442 -5.19 -9.52 -12.29
CA GLY A 442 -3.85 -9.71 -12.85
C GLY A 442 -3.86 -10.53 -14.14
N ALA A 443 -2.67 -10.86 -14.65
CA ALA A 443 -2.51 -11.62 -15.87
C ALA A 443 -2.57 -13.13 -15.57
N SER A 444 -3.34 -13.88 -16.35
CA SER A 444 -3.47 -15.33 -16.24
C SER A 444 -3.47 -15.98 -17.62
N ARG A 445 -2.83 -17.14 -17.72
CA ARG A 445 -2.92 -18.06 -18.85
C ARG A 445 -4.10 -18.97 -18.66
N PHE A 446 -4.85 -19.19 -19.72
CA PHE A 446 -5.91 -20.18 -19.78
C PHE A 446 -5.58 -21.16 -20.89
N ARG A 447 -5.80 -22.44 -20.61
CA ARG A 447 -5.68 -23.53 -21.57
C ARG A 447 -7.03 -24.21 -21.72
N LEU A 448 -7.53 -24.25 -22.95
CA LEU A 448 -8.80 -24.90 -23.29
C LEU A 448 -8.53 -26.11 -24.17
N THR A 449 -9.01 -27.28 -23.77
CA THR A 449 -8.81 -28.53 -24.51
C THR A 449 -10.13 -29.27 -24.72
N LEU A 450 -10.32 -29.79 -25.93
CA LEU A 450 -11.43 -30.68 -26.28
C LEU A 450 -10.93 -31.72 -27.28
N ASP A 451 -11.25 -32.99 -27.05
CA ASP A 451 -10.82 -34.07 -27.93
C ASP A 451 -11.28 -33.84 -29.37
N GLY A 452 -10.36 -33.98 -30.33
CA GLY A 452 -10.60 -33.71 -31.75
C GLY A 452 -10.46 -32.25 -32.17
N TYR A 453 -10.07 -31.36 -31.25
CA TYR A 453 -9.82 -29.93 -31.51
C TYR A 453 -8.40 -29.54 -31.10
N GLU A 454 -7.87 -28.49 -31.73
CA GLU A 454 -6.59 -27.88 -31.35
C GLU A 454 -6.70 -27.23 -29.96
N PRO A 455 -5.73 -27.46 -29.05
CA PRO A 455 -5.63 -26.75 -27.79
C PRO A 455 -5.52 -25.24 -28.01
N ILE A 456 -6.19 -24.46 -27.15
CA ILE A 456 -6.09 -23.00 -27.17
C ILE A 456 -5.43 -22.53 -25.89
N ASP A 457 -4.30 -21.85 -26.04
CA ASP A 457 -3.65 -21.09 -24.97
C ASP A 457 -3.92 -19.60 -25.18
N LEU A 458 -4.42 -18.93 -24.13
CA LEU A 458 -4.72 -17.51 -24.17
C LEU A 458 -4.27 -16.82 -22.88
N VAL A 459 -3.85 -15.57 -23.00
CA VAL A 459 -3.53 -14.71 -21.85
C VAL A 459 -4.66 -13.69 -21.68
N ARG A 460 -5.12 -13.55 -20.44
CA ARG A 460 -6.09 -12.51 -20.05
C ARG A 460 -5.57 -11.76 -18.85
N SER A 461 -5.64 -10.44 -18.92
CA SER A 461 -5.26 -9.54 -17.84
C SER A 461 -6.48 -8.79 -17.36
N PHE A 462 -6.78 -8.96 -16.08
CA PHE A 462 -7.87 -8.24 -15.42
C PHE A 462 -7.26 -7.13 -14.56
N LEU A 463 -7.43 -5.87 -14.98
CA LEU A 463 -6.85 -4.74 -14.28
C LEU A 463 -7.54 -4.51 -12.93
N SER A 464 -6.75 -4.18 -11.91
CA SER A 464 -7.29 -3.74 -10.62
C SER A 464 -7.99 -2.38 -10.77
N LEU A 465 -8.91 -2.07 -9.84
CA LEU A 465 -9.56 -0.75 -9.81
C LEU A 465 -8.55 0.40 -9.75
N THR A 466 -7.43 0.20 -9.06
CA THR A 466 -6.32 1.18 -9.00
C THR A 466 -5.72 1.38 -10.39
N GLN A 467 -5.40 0.30 -11.10
CA GLN A 467 -4.83 0.39 -12.46
C GLN A 467 -5.81 1.01 -13.46
N GLN A 468 -7.11 0.68 -13.37
CA GLN A 468 -8.16 1.31 -14.17
C GLN A 468 -8.25 2.81 -13.87
N THR A 469 -8.14 3.19 -12.59
CA THR A 469 -8.19 4.58 -12.13
C THR A 469 -6.95 5.36 -12.55
N GLU A 470 -5.76 4.78 -12.47
CA GLU A 470 -4.50 5.38 -12.94
C GLU A 470 -4.54 5.64 -14.46
N LEU A 471 -5.06 4.69 -15.23
CA LEU A 471 -5.32 4.88 -16.66
C LEU A 471 -6.34 6.02 -16.88
N ALA A 472 -7.44 6.05 -16.12
CA ALA A 472 -8.43 7.12 -16.22
C ALA A 472 -7.86 8.52 -15.89
N HIS A 473 -7.03 8.63 -14.85
CA HIS A 473 -6.36 9.89 -14.48
C HIS A 473 -5.33 10.35 -15.52
N ALA A 474 -4.71 9.41 -16.23
CA ALA A 474 -3.84 9.71 -17.36
C ALA A 474 -4.62 10.07 -18.64
N GLY A 475 -5.95 10.25 -18.54
CA GLY A 475 -6.82 10.68 -19.64
C GLY A 475 -7.33 9.54 -20.50
N PHE A 476 -7.16 8.28 -20.08
CA PHE A 476 -7.56 7.12 -20.86
C PHE A 476 -8.94 6.62 -20.42
N ASP A 477 -9.91 6.67 -21.33
CA ASP A 477 -11.26 6.15 -21.08
C ASP A 477 -11.26 4.61 -21.09
N TYR A 478 -11.07 4.01 -19.91
CA TYR A 478 -11.19 2.56 -19.70
C TYR A 478 -12.59 2.22 -19.19
N GLN A 479 -13.61 2.41 -20.02
CA GLN A 479 -14.94 1.85 -19.79
C GLN A 479 -15.09 0.56 -20.60
N ASN A 480 -14.98 -0.59 -19.94
CA ASN A 480 -15.17 -1.88 -20.59
C ASN A 480 -16.33 -2.63 -19.95
N ASP A 481 -17.53 -2.44 -20.49
CA ASP A 481 -18.74 -3.20 -20.13
C ASP A 481 -18.76 -4.61 -20.76
N ALA A 482 -17.62 -5.09 -21.30
CA ALA A 482 -17.50 -6.35 -22.04
C ALA A 482 -16.31 -7.27 -21.64
N SER A 483 -15.52 -6.94 -20.63
CA SER A 483 -14.22 -7.60 -20.37
C SER A 483 -14.22 -8.86 -19.50
N TYR A 484 -15.38 -9.38 -19.09
CA TYR A 484 -15.47 -10.53 -18.17
C TYR A 484 -15.96 -11.82 -18.83
N ALA A 485 -15.75 -11.95 -20.15
CA ALA A 485 -16.11 -13.14 -20.91
C ALA A 485 -14.98 -13.59 -21.85
N ILE A 486 -14.80 -14.91 -21.94
CA ILE A 486 -13.97 -15.60 -22.92
C ILE A 486 -14.92 -16.44 -23.77
N ASP A 487 -15.24 -15.96 -24.96
CA ASP A 487 -16.04 -16.68 -25.94
C ASP A 487 -15.13 -17.10 -27.10
N VAL A 488 -14.94 -18.40 -27.28
CA VAL A 488 -13.95 -18.94 -28.24
C VAL A 488 -14.54 -20.05 -29.10
N ARG A 489 -14.37 -19.95 -30.41
CA ARG A 489 -14.64 -21.07 -31.33
C ARG A 489 -13.42 -22.00 -31.36
N LEU A 490 -13.62 -23.30 -31.18
CA LEU A 490 -12.53 -24.29 -31.25
C LEU A 490 -12.26 -24.66 -32.71
N THR A 491 -10.99 -24.84 -33.06
CA THR A 491 -10.59 -25.29 -34.40
C THR A 491 -10.41 -26.80 -34.39
N PRO A 492 -11.03 -27.55 -35.33
CA PRO A 492 -10.79 -28.99 -35.45
C PRO A 492 -9.31 -29.30 -35.63
N ALA A 493 -8.85 -30.42 -35.06
CA ALA A 493 -7.46 -30.84 -35.16
C ALA A 493 -7.02 -30.96 -36.65
N GLY A 494 -5.88 -30.37 -36.99
CA GLY A 494 -5.34 -30.36 -38.36
C GLY A 494 -6.01 -29.37 -39.33
N ALA A 495 -6.94 -28.53 -38.87
CA ALA A 495 -7.53 -27.48 -39.70
C ALA A 495 -6.73 -26.17 -39.71
N LEU A 496 -5.71 -26.04 -38.84
CA LEU A 496 -4.77 -24.92 -38.87
C LEU A 496 -3.69 -25.16 -39.94
N PRO A 497 -3.26 -24.12 -40.67
CA PRO A 497 -2.06 -24.22 -41.49
C PRO A 497 -0.84 -24.62 -40.65
N GLU A 498 0.05 -25.41 -41.24
CA GLU A 498 1.28 -25.86 -40.58
C GLU A 498 2.09 -24.66 -40.06
N GLY A 499 2.53 -24.73 -38.80
CA GLY A 499 3.29 -23.66 -38.14
C GLY A 499 2.48 -22.44 -37.72
N MET A 500 1.18 -22.33 -38.00
CA MET A 500 0.39 -21.13 -37.68
C MET A 500 -0.40 -21.22 -36.37
N VAL A 501 -0.67 -20.07 -35.78
CA VAL A 501 -1.52 -19.83 -34.62
C VAL A 501 -2.69 -18.93 -35.04
N ARG A 502 -3.90 -19.26 -34.59
CA ARG A 502 -5.10 -18.45 -34.83
C ARG A 502 -5.17 -17.30 -33.83
N VAL A 503 -5.27 -16.07 -34.32
CA VAL A 503 -5.58 -14.89 -33.51
C VAL A 503 -7.04 -14.56 -33.71
N ALA A 504 -7.83 -14.68 -32.63
CA ALA A 504 -9.26 -14.42 -32.66
C ALA A 504 -9.54 -12.96 -33.10
N GLY A 505 -10.50 -12.79 -34.00
CA GLY A 505 -10.99 -11.46 -34.34
C GLY A 505 -11.78 -10.84 -33.17
N GLY A 506 -11.85 -9.51 -33.12
CA GLY A 506 -12.55 -8.81 -32.05
C GLY A 506 -12.31 -7.31 -32.05
N LEU A 507 -12.93 -6.64 -31.07
CA LEU A 507 -12.66 -5.23 -30.80
C LEU A 507 -11.38 -5.14 -29.96
N TYR A 508 -10.31 -4.61 -30.53
CA TYR A 508 -9.04 -4.39 -29.85
C TYR A 508 -8.90 -2.90 -29.51
N ALA A 509 -8.72 -2.61 -28.23
CA ALA A 509 -8.33 -1.29 -27.74
C ALA A 509 -6.84 -1.34 -27.34
N THR A 510 -6.08 -0.29 -27.66
CA THR A 510 -4.67 -0.21 -27.26
C THR A 510 -4.56 0.16 -25.78
N VAL A 511 -3.78 -0.60 -25.02
CA VAL A 511 -3.27 -0.17 -23.72
C VAL A 511 -2.19 0.89 -23.98
N PRO A 512 -2.15 2.03 -23.25
CA PRO A 512 -1.13 3.04 -23.47
C PRO A 512 0.24 2.47 -23.11
N LEU A 513 1.12 2.32 -24.11
CA LEU A 513 2.54 2.12 -23.90
C LEU A 513 3.21 3.50 -23.95
N LEU A 514 4.14 3.78 -23.03
CA LEU A 514 4.81 5.08 -22.90
C LEU A 514 5.31 5.57 -24.28
N GLY A 515 4.78 6.71 -24.77
CA GLY A 515 5.18 7.32 -26.04
C GLY A 515 4.28 7.03 -27.25
N PHE A 516 3.25 6.19 -27.14
CA PHE A 516 2.27 5.94 -28.21
C PHE A 516 0.92 6.59 -27.91
N ALA A 517 0.32 7.24 -28.91
CA ALA A 517 -1.02 7.82 -28.79
C ALA A 517 -2.08 6.71 -28.66
N GLN A 518 -3.13 6.97 -27.87
CA GLN A 518 -4.28 6.06 -27.78
C GLN A 518 -4.91 5.90 -29.17
N LEU A 519 -4.95 4.67 -29.68
CA LEU A 519 -5.70 4.37 -30.90
C LEU A 519 -7.16 4.09 -30.52
N ASP A 520 -8.08 4.62 -31.31
CA ASP A 520 -9.50 4.25 -31.18
C ASP A 520 -9.64 2.72 -31.24
N PRO A 521 -10.51 2.11 -30.43
CA PRO A 521 -10.82 0.70 -30.53
C PRO A 521 -11.13 0.31 -31.98
N ARG A 522 -10.43 -0.71 -32.50
CA ARG A 522 -10.56 -1.16 -33.88
C ARG A 522 -11.04 -2.61 -33.90
N MET A 523 -11.98 -2.89 -34.78
CA MET A 523 -12.35 -4.26 -35.11
C MET A 523 -11.22 -4.88 -35.93
N ILE A 524 -10.55 -5.87 -35.37
CA ILE A 524 -9.56 -6.68 -36.08
C ILE A 524 -10.27 -7.97 -36.52
N PRO A 525 -10.28 -8.29 -37.82
CA PRO A 525 -10.81 -9.57 -38.29
C PRO A 525 -9.94 -10.72 -37.77
N GLU A 526 -10.50 -11.93 -37.72
CA GLU A 526 -9.71 -13.12 -37.41
C GLU A 526 -8.58 -13.29 -38.43
N PHE A 527 -7.38 -13.63 -37.97
CA PHE A 527 -6.22 -13.89 -38.82
C PHE A 527 -5.34 -14.99 -38.23
N TYR A 528 -4.42 -15.50 -39.06
CA TYR A 528 -3.39 -16.45 -38.64
C TYR A 528 -2.04 -15.74 -38.60
N ILE A 529 -1.25 -16.04 -37.58
CA ILE A 529 0.15 -15.60 -37.47
C ILE A 529 1.04 -16.82 -37.35
N ASP A 530 2.28 -16.74 -37.83
CA ASP A 530 3.26 -17.80 -37.63
C ASP A 530 3.55 -17.97 -36.12
N ARG A 531 3.70 -19.22 -35.66
CA ARG A 531 3.93 -19.56 -34.25
C ARG A 531 5.22 -18.96 -33.71
N THR A 532 6.23 -18.83 -34.55
CA THR A 532 7.55 -18.32 -34.15
C THR A 532 7.88 -16.97 -34.78
N GLU A 533 7.12 -16.52 -35.78
CA GLU A 533 7.37 -15.34 -36.64
C GLU A 533 8.74 -15.38 -37.34
N VAL A 534 9.82 -15.32 -36.57
CA VAL A 534 11.21 -15.60 -36.97
C VAL A 534 11.86 -16.38 -35.82
N THR A 535 12.52 -17.51 -36.11
CA THR A 535 13.30 -18.22 -35.09
C THR A 535 14.63 -17.53 -34.82
N ASN A 536 15.21 -17.73 -33.64
CA ASN A 536 16.56 -17.26 -33.33
C ASN A 536 17.60 -17.71 -34.38
N ALA A 537 17.48 -18.94 -34.90
CA ALA A 537 18.32 -19.44 -35.99
C ALA A 537 18.11 -18.68 -37.31
N ALA A 538 16.86 -18.48 -37.73
CA ALA A 538 16.54 -17.75 -38.96
C ALA A 538 16.96 -16.28 -38.89
N PHE A 539 16.81 -15.64 -37.72
CA PHE A 539 17.28 -14.28 -37.49
C PHE A 539 18.81 -14.20 -37.48
N ALA A 540 19.49 -15.15 -36.84
CA ALA A 540 20.94 -15.23 -36.88
C ALA A 540 21.46 -15.42 -38.32
N GLU A 541 20.81 -16.25 -39.12
CA GLU A 541 21.12 -16.43 -40.55
C GLU A 541 20.90 -15.12 -41.33
N PHE A 542 19.79 -14.42 -41.12
CA PHE A 542 19.52 -13.11 -41.73
C PHE A 542 20.61 -12.08 -41.43
N VAL A 543 21.01 -11.96 -40.15
CA VAL A 543 22.07 -11.03 -39.73
C VAL A 543 23.41 -11.44 -40.35
N GLN A 544 23.76 -12.74 -40.35
CA GLN A 544 25.00 -13.25 -40.96
C GLN A 544 25.03 -13.06 -42.48
N ALA A 545 23.88 -13.13 -43.14
CA ALA A 545 23.72 -12.86 -44.57
C ALA A 545 23.81 -11.36 -44.91
N GLY A 546 24.05 -10.49 -43.93
CA GLY A 546 24.18 -9.04 -44.13
C GLY A 546 22.87 -8.29 -44.09
N GLY A 547 21.83 -8.82 -43.42
CA GLY A 547 20.49 -8.23 -43.38
C GLY A 547 20.45 -6.76 -42.97
N TYR A 548 21.20 -6.36 -41.93
CA TYR A 548 21.28 -4.95 -41.51
C TYR A 548 22.08 -4.06 -42.47
N THR A 549 22.98 -4.64 -43.26
CA THR A 549 23.84 -3.92 -44.21
C THR A 549 23.28 -3.88 -45.63
N ASP A 550 22.18 -4.59 -45.90
CA ASP A 550 21.54 -4.64 -47.22
C ASP A 550 20.62 -3.43 -47.40
N GLU A 551 21.06 -2.47 -48.21
CA GLU A 551 20.38 -1.21 -48.49
C GLU A 551 18.95 -1.37 -49.01
N ARG A 552 18.58 -2.54 -49.56
CA ARG A 552 17.22 -2.82 -50.07
C ARG A 552 16.15 -2.79 -48.99
N TRP A 553 16.52 -3.03 -47.73
CA TRP A 553 15.60 -3.02 -46.59
C TRP A 553 15.37 -1.63 -45.99
N TRP A 554 16.27 -0.68 -46.26
CA TRP A 554 16.23 0.69 -45.73
C TRP A 554 15.54 1.64 -46.71
N ARG A 555 14.21 1.55 -46.76
CA ARG A 555 13.38 2.30 -47.73
C ARG A 555 13.22 3.78 -47.39
N ASP A 556 13.40 4.14 -46.12
CA ASP A 556 13.33 5.51 -45.62
C ASP A 556 14.74 6.08 -45.44
N ALA A 557 14.85 7.41 -45.41
CA ALA A 557 16.14 8.08 -45.23
C ALA A 557 16.76 7.70 -43.88
N VAL A 558 17.97 7.13 -43.91
CA VAL A 558 18.75 6.86 -42.69
C VAL A 558 19.24 8.19 -42.14
N ALA A 559 18.69 8.61 -40.99
CA ALA A 559 19.10 9.82 -40.30
C ALA A 559 20.24 9.50 -39.31
N ASP A 560 21.47 9.87 -39.66
CA ASP A 560 22.59 9.94 -38.72
C ASP A 560 22.58 11.34 -38.05
N ALA A 561 23.21 11.47 -36.87
CA ALA A 561 23.39 12.76 -36.20
C ALA A 561 24.21 13.75 -37.07
N ASP A 562 24.94 13.22 -38.05
CA ASP A 562 25.62 13.98 -39.09
C ASP A 562 24.88 13.82 -40.44
N PRO A 563 24.19 14.87 -40.93
CA PRO A 563 23.41 14.82 -42.17
C PRO A 563 24.27 14.75 -43.45
N GLU A 564 25.61 14.84 -43.37
CA GLU A 564 26.50 14.67 -44.53
C GLU A 564 26.86 13.20 -44.82
N VAL A 565 26.47 12.27 -43.94
CA VAL A 565 26.81 10.84 -44.04
C VAL A 565 25.83 10.12 -44.98
N GLY A 566 26.37 9.50 -46.04
CA GLY A 566 25.57 8.68 -46.96
C GLY A 566 25.11 7.36 -46.32
N VAL A 567 24.04 6.75 -46.86
CA VAL A 567 23.42 5.52 -46.33
C VAL A 567 24.43 4.40 -46.07
N THR A 568 25.34 4.12 -47.01
CA THR A 568 26.36 3.07 -46.86
C THR A 568 27.28 3.31 -45.67
N GLU A 569 27.66 4.57 -45.41
CA GLU A 569 28.52 4.92 -44.28
C GLU A 569 27.75 4.90 -42.96
N ALA A 570 26.48 5.33 -42.97
CA ALA A 570 25.59 5.24 -41.81
C ALA A 570 25.33 3.78 -41.39
N LEU A 571 25.11 2.87 -42.35
CA LEU A 571 24.97 1.43 -42.09
C LEU A 571 26.28 0.82 -41.55
N GLY A 572 27.44 1.33 -41.99
CA GLY A 572 28.74 0.93 -41.44
C GLY A 572 28.95 1.34 -39.98
N ARG A 573 28.23 2.37 -39.51
CA ARG A 573 28.23 2.85 -38.11
C ARG A 573 27.14 2.16 -37.27
N PHE A 574 26.18 1.48 -37.90
CA PHE A 574 25.12 0.74 -37.23
C PHE A 574 25.62 -0.61 -36.73
N VAL A 575 26.43 -0.56 -35.66
CA VAL A 575 27.03 -1.74 -35.02
C VAL A 575 26.57 -1.90 -33.58
N ASP A 576 26.45 -3.14 -33.16
CA ASP A 576 26.08 -3.55 -31.81
C ASP A 576 27.26 -3.44 -30.83
N ALA A 577 27.05 -3.78 -29.55
CA ALA A 577 28.09 -3.70 -28.51
C ALA A 577 29.31 -4.61 -28.77
N THR A 578 29.19 -5.58 -29.69
CA THR A 578 30.26 -6.51 -30.10
C THR A 578 30.95 -6.09 -31.40
N GLY A 579 30.48 -5.02 -32.04
CA GLY A 579 31.00 -4.52 -33.32
C GLY A 579 30.41 -5.24 -34.55
N ARG A 580 29.32 -6.00 -34.40
CA ARG A 580 28.58 -6.63 -35.51
C ARG A 580 27.48 -5.69 -36.01
N PRO A 581 27.08 -5.74 -37.30
CA PRO A 581 25.97 -4.93 -37.78
C PRO A 581 24.69 -5.17 -36.95
N GLY A 582 24.13 -4.10 -36.38
CA GLY A 582 22.97 -4.18 -35.49
C GLY A 582 22.81 -2.99 -34.55
N PRO A 583 21.73 -2.94 -33.75
CA PRO A 583 21.47 -1.84 -32.81
C PRO A 583 22.53 -1.75 -31.71
N ALA A 584 23.02 -0.53 -31.41
CA ALA A 584 24.09 -0.28 -30.45
C ALA A 584 23.80 -0.77 -29.01
N GLY A 585 22.53 -0.86 -28.62
CA GLY A 585 22.12 -1.36 -27.30
C GLY A 585 22.04 -2.88 -27.18
N TRP A 586 22.28 -3.62 -28.26
CA TRP A 586 22.12 -5.07 -28.33
C TRP A 586 23.48 -5.77 -28.28
N THR A 587 23.46 -7.03 -27.85
CA THR A 587 24.60 -7.95 -27.98
C THR A 587 24.12 -9.12 -28.83
N LEU A 588 24.37 -9.08 -30.15
CA LEU A 588 23.97 -10.15 -31.08
C LEU A 588 24.91 -11.35 -30.93
N GLY A 589 24.73 -12.09 -29.82
CA GLY A 589 25.32 -13.40 -29.61
C GLY A 589 24.69 -14.43 -30.54
N ALA A 590 25.44 -15.49 -30.89
CA ALA A 590 24.78 -16.68 -31.44
C ALA A 590 23.85 -17.23 -30.35
N PRO A 591 22.56 -17.47 -30.65
CA PRO A 591 21.66 -18.08 -29.67
C PRO A 591 22.25 -19.43 -29.22
N PRO A 592 22.14 -19.80 -27.93
CA PRO A 592 22.41 -21.15 -27.48
C PRO A 592 21.71 -22.19 -28.38
N GLU A 593 22.34 -23.32 -28.69
CA GLU A 593 21.78 -24.33 -29.63
C GLU A 593 20.38 -24.81 -29.21
N ASP A 594 20.09 -24.81 -27.91
CA ASP A 594 18.80 -25.18 -27.32
C ASP A 594 17.69 -24.14 -27.54
N LEU A 595 18.03 -22.91 -27.95
CA LEU A 595 17.08 -21.82 -28.22
C LEU A 595 16.95 -21.50 -29.72
N ALA A 596 17.59 -22.28 -30.60
CA ALA A 596 17.63 -22.03 -32.04
C ALA A 596 16.23 -21.99 -32.69
N ASP A 597 15.31 -22.85 -32.26
CA ASP A 597 13.94 -22.97 -32.78
C ASP A 597 12.92 -22.11 -32.03
N HIS A 598 13.36 -21.33 -31.04
CA HIS A 598 12.49 -20.42 -30.28
C HIS A 598 12.32 -19.07 -31.02
N PRO A 599 11.23 -18.32 -30.74
CA PRO A 599 11.06 -16.96 -31.26
C PRO A 599 12.25 -16.06 -30.87
N VAL A 600 12.57 -15.09 -31.72
CA VAL A 600 13.57 -14.05 -31.40
C VAL A 600 13.15 -13.30 -30.14
N THR A 601 14.03 -13.26 -29.13
CA THR A 601 13.81 -12.61 -27.82
C THR A 601 14.64 -11.36 -27.62
#